data_AF-A0A2R2IZN1-F1
#
_entry.id   AF-A0A2R2IZN1-F1
#
_cell.length_a   1.000
_cell.length_b   1.000
_cell.length_c   1.000
_cell.angle_alpha   90.00
_cell.angle_beta   90.00
_cell.angle_gamma   90.00
#
_symmetry.space_group_name_H-M   'P 1'
#
loop_
_entity.id
_entity.type
_entity.pdbx_description
1 polymer ?
#
loop_
_entity_poly.entity_id
_entity_poly.type
_entity_poly.pdbx_seq_one_letter_code
_entity_poly.pdbx_strand_id
1 'polypeptide(L)' 'MGSLSIWHWLIVLLIVVLVFGTKKLPNIGKDLGNAVKGFKEGMNEGKGGAQQPPEQTGRIIDGEADKK' A
#
# COMPACT_ATOMS: atom_id res chain seq x y z
N MET A 1 -4.13 12.62 33.16
CA MET A 1 -5.19 11.85 32.47
C MET A 1 -4.58 11.19 31.24
N GLY A 2 -3.76 10.14 31.44
CA GLY A 2 -3.05 9.42 30.37
C GLY A 2 -3.96 8.39 29.71
N SER A 3 -5.06 8.88 29.13
CA SER A 3 -6.26 8.09 28.84
C SER A 3 -6.08 7.00 27.80
N LEU A 4 -4.99 6.95 27.01
CA LEU A 4 -4.89 5.99 25.91
C LEU A 4 -3.43 5.58 25.67
N SER A 5 -2.88 4.78 26.57
CA SER A 5 -1.56 4.15 26.40
C SER A 5 -1.50 3.45 25.04
N ILE A 6 -0.45 3.71 24.25
CA ILE A 6 -0.18 3.06 22.96
C ILE A 6 -0.28 1.53 23.05
N TRP A 7 0.01 0.98 24.24
CA TRP A 7 -0.16 -0.43 24.57
C TRP A 7 -1.60 -0.95 24.47
N HIS A 8 -2.60 -0.13 24.78
CA HIS A 8 -4.01 -0.50 24.63
C HIS A 8 -4.38 -0.65 23.16
N TRP A 9 -3.96 0.30 22.31
CA TRP A 9 -4.22 0.24 20.87
C TRP A 9 -3.58 -0.98 20.20
N LEU A 10 -2.39 -1.40 20.64
CA LEU A 10 -1.75 -2.64 20.19
C LEU A 10 -2.58 -3.89 20.55
N ILE A 11 -3.07 -3.96 21.79
CA ILE A 11 -3.92 -5.08 22.23
C ILE A 11 -5.25 -5.13 21.46
N VAL A 12 -5.88 -3.98 21.24
CA VAL A 12 -7.15 -3.90 20.50
C VAL A 12 -6.94 -4.33 19.05
N LEU A 13 -5.87 -3.85 18.39
CA LEU A 13 -5.53 -4.25 17.03
C LEU A 13 -5.32 -5.76 16.92
N LEU A 14 -4.60 -6.36 17.88
CA LEU A 14 -4.40 -7.81 17.94
C LEU A 14 -5.72 -8.57 18.00
N ILE A 15 -6.66 -8.14 18.87
CA ILE A 15 -7.97 -8.78 18.99
C ILE A 15 -8.78 -8.64 17.70
N VAL A 16 -8.76 -7.46 17.07
CA VAL A 16 -9.44 -7.24 15.78
C VAL A 16 -8.89 -8.20 14.71
N VAL A 17 -7.57 -8.36 14.62
CA VAL A 17 -6.94 -9.30 13.68
C VAL A 17 -7.36 -10.75 13.97
N LEU A 18 -7.46 -11.14 15.24
CA LEU A 18 -7.89 -12.49 15.63
C LEU A 18 -9.37 -12.76 15.30
N VAL A 19 -10.26 -11.79 15.52
CA VAL A 19 -11.70 -11.91 15.25
C VAL A 19 -11.99 -11.95 13.75
N PHE A 20 -11.39 -11.04 12.98
CA PHE A 20 -11.56 -11.00 11.53
C PHE A 20 -10.74 -12.06 10.79
N GLY A 21 -9.70 -12.59 11.45
CA GLY A 21 -8.75 -13.55 10.91
C GLY A 21 -7.76 -12.92 9.91
N THR A 22 -6.57 -13.51 9.82
CA THR A 22 -5.50 -13.06 8.92
C THR A 22 -5.81 -13.26 7.43
N LYS A 23 -6.90 -13.95 7.08
CA LYS A 23 -7.32 -14.17 5.68
C LYS A 23 -8.16 -13.02 5.10
N LYS A 24 -8.93 -12.30 5.92
CA LYS A 24 -9.84 -11.24 5.43
C LYS A 24 -9.18 -9.86 5.43
N LEU A 25 -8.29 -9.59 6.40
CA LEU A 25 -7.52 -8.35 6.48
C LEU A 25 -6.65 -8.02 5.25
N PRO A 26 -5.86 -8.95 4.67
CA PRO A 26 -4.95 -8.61 3.57
C PRO A 26 -5.69 -8.31 2.27
N ASN A 27 -6.85 -8.94 2.01
CA ASN A 27 -7.62 -8.66 0.80
C ASN A 27 -8.20 -7.24 0.85
N ILE A 28 -8.86 -6.89 1.95
CA ILE A 28 -9.44 -5.55 2.17
C ILE A 28 -8.33 -4.50 2.32
N GLY A 29 -7.24 -4.85 3.02
CA GLY A 29 -6.08 -3.99 3.20
C GLY A 29 -5.33 -3.70 1.90
N LYS A 30 -5.31 -4.63 0.93
CA LYS A 30 -4.72 -4.41 -0.39
C LYS A 30 -5.57 -3.44 -1.22
N ASP A 31 -6.89 -3.59 -1.20
CA ASP A 31 -7.79 -2.69 -1.93
C ASP A 31 -7.76 -1.27 -1.35
N LEU A 32 -7.83 -1.15 -0.01
CA LEU A 32 -7.69 0.13 0.68
C LEU A 32 -6.28 0.70 0.53
N GLY A 33 -5.25 -0.13 0.60
CA GLY A 33 -3.86 0.27 0.45
C GLY A 33 -3.55 0.82 -0.94
N ASN A 34 -4.09 0.21 -1.99
CA ASN A 34 -3.96 0.70 -3.36
C ASN A 34 -4.65 2.06 -3.55
N ALA A 35 -5.85 2.23 -3.00
CA ALA A 35 -6.57 3.50 -3.04
C ALA A 35 -5.80 4.62 -2.28
N VAL A 36 -5.28 4.30 -1.10
CA VAL A 36 -4.48 5.26 -0.29
C VAL A 36 -3.14 5.56 -0.95
N LYS A 37 -2.50 4.59 -1.62
CA LYS A 37 -1.25 4.78 -2.36
C LYS A 37 -1.42 5.78 -3.50
N GLY A 38 -2.44 5.58 -4.35
CA GLY A 38 -2.76 6.53 -5.42
C GLY A 38 -3.15 7.92 -4.92
N PHE A 39 -3.90 7.99 -3.80
CA PHE A 39 -4.22 9.26 -3.15
C PHE A 39 -2.98 10.00 -2.62
N LYS A 40 -2.03 9.26 -2.02
CA LYS A 40 -0.76 9.81 -1.54
C LYS A 40 0.13 10.28 -2.70
N GLU A 41 0.20 9.50 -3.77
CA GLU A 41 0.95 9.85 -4.99
C GLU A 41 0.39 11.13 -5.62
N GLY A 42 -0.93 11.21 -5.86
CA GLY A 42 -1.57 12.41 -6.41
C GLY A 42 -1.47 13.64 -5.51
N MET A 43 -1.52 13.47 -4.19
CA MET A 43 -1.34 14.59 -3.26
C MET A 43 0.11 15.08 -3.16
N ASN A 44 1.10 14.20 -3.35
CA ASN A 44 2.50 14.61 -3.44
C ASN A 44 2.80 15.31 -4.77
N GLU A 45 2.24 14.82 -5.87
CA GLU A 45 2.37 15.44 -7.21
C GLU A 45 1.80 16.88 -7.22
N GLY A 46 0.68 17.11 -6.52
CA GLY A 46 0.07 18.44 -6.38
C GLY A 46 0.79 19.41 -5.44
N LYS A 47 1.71 18.95 -4.58
CA LYS A 47 2.36 19.79 -3.55
C LYS A 47 3.80 20.20 -3.83
N GLY A 48 4.47 19.63 -4.83
CA GLY A 48 5.74 20.16 -5.29
C GLY A 48 6.66 19.12 -5.93
N GLY A 49 6.91 19.32 -7.22
CA GLY A 49 8.14 18.91 -7.88
C GLY A 49 8.28 17.42 -8.17
N ALA A 50 8.36 17.12 -9.47
CA ALA A 50 8.80 15.85 -10.02
C ALA A 50 9.96 15.20 -9.24
N GLN A 51 9.78 13.97 -8.76
CA GLN A 51 10.78 12.90 -8.85
C GLN A 51 10.18 11.54 -8.44
N GLN A 52 10.53 10.52 -9.24
CA GLN A 52 10.44 9.07 -9.03
C GLN A 52 9.22 8.35 -9.67
N PRO A 53 9.36 7.95 -10.96
CA PRO A 53 8.69 6.76 -11.46
C PRO A 53 9.12 5.56 -10.60
N PRO A 54 8.21 4.72 -10.08
CA PRO A 54 8.61 3.43 -9.57
C PRO A 54 9.11 2.59 -10.74
N GLU A 55 10.43 2.41 -10.80
CA GLU A 55 11.08 1.45 -11.66
C GLU A 55 10.53 0.03 -11.48
N GLN A 56 10.34 -0.63 -12.63
CA GLN A 56 10.49 -2.07 -12.83
C GLN A 56 9.44 -3.00 -12.18
N THR A 57 8.34 -3.22 -12.90
CA THR A 57 7.73 -4.55 -12.99
C THR A 57 7.53 -4.87 -14.47
N GLY A 58 8.35 -5.77 -15.01
CA GLY A 58 8.17 -6.30 -16.37
C GLY A 58 9.36 -6.14 -17.31
N ARG A 59 10.58 -6.55 -16.93
CA ARG A 59 11.48 -7.14 -17.93
C ARG A 59 10.85 -8.46 -18.34
N ILE A 60 10.14 -8.54 -19.47
CA ILE A 60 10.03 -9.66 -20.43
C ILE A 60 9.16 -9.09 -21.57
N ILE A 61 9.48 -9.40 -22.83
CA ILE A 61 8.79 -9.01 -24.07
C ILE A 61 9.29 -7.69 -24.69
N ASP A 62 10.55 -7.63 -25.12
CA ASP A 62 10.92 -6.89 -26.33
C ASP A 62 12.13 -7.59 -26.98
N GLY A 63 11.86 -8.81 -27.44
CA GLY A 63 12.81 -9.68 -28.12
C GLY A 63 12.17 -10.29 -29.36
N GLU A 64 11.36 -9.51 -30.08
CA GLU A 64 10.77 -9.93 -31.34
C GLU A 64 10.66 -8.74 -32.29
N ALA A 65 11.13 -8.95 -33.52
CA ALA A 65 11.00 -8.11 -34.71
C ALA A 65 11.94 -6.90 -34.87
N ASP A 66 13.18 -7.16 -35.30
CA ASP A 66 13.67 -6.51 -36.54
C ASP A 66 14.84 -7.29 -37.17
N LYS A 67 14.51 -8.17 -38.12
CA LYS A 67 15.41 -8.55 -39.22
C LYS A 67 14.59 -9.14 -40.36
N LYS A 68 14.21 -8.30 -41.31
CA LYS A 68 13.95 -8.71 -42.70
C LYS A 68 14.24 -7.56 -43.64
#